data_AF-A0A955PYD5-F1
#
_entry.id   AF-A0A955PYD5-F1
#
_cell.length_a   1.000
_cell.length_b   1.000
_cell.length_c   1.000
_cell.angle_alpha   90.00
_cell.angle_beta   90.00
_cell.angle_gamma   90.00
#
_symmetry.space_group_name_H-M   'P 1'
#
loop_
_entity.id
_entity.type
_entity.pdbx_description
1 polymer ?
#
loop_
_entity_poly.entity_id
_entity_poly.type
_entity_poly.pdbx_seq_one_letter_code
_entity_poly.pdbx_strand_id
1 'polypeptide(L)'
;MAYVPFGPAIMGIDKDPAEATATRESATLYQRRMSMPWSKQAFHDEGPAHWVVLDGFFIDKFEVSNSDFAKFMKEKGHPGPAYWDDPRLNKPNQPVVGVNWFDAKAYCEYKGKRLPTEAEWERAARGPEGFQYPWGNEFDPAKANYGKNHEATLPVDSMPEAASPYGLHHMAG
;
A
#
# COMPACT_ATOMS: atom_id res chain seq x y z
N MET A 1 -3.59 15.13 -3.52
CA MET A 1 -4.56 14.09 -3.93
C MET A 1 -4.49 13.88 -5.44
N ALA A 2 -4.76 12.66 -5.88
CA ALA A 2 -5.02 12.27 -7.26
C ALA A 2 -6.50 11.88 -7.41
N TYR A 3 -7.07 12.11 -8.59
CA TYR A 3 -8.43 11.69 -8.91
C TYR A 3 -8.40 10.32 -9.57
N VAL A 4 -9.18 9.38 -9.03
CA VAL A 4 -9.45 8.08 -9.64
C VAL A 4 -10.86 8.14 -10.24
N PRO A 5 -11.03 7.99 -11.57
CA PRO A 5 -12.31 8.18 -12.23
C PRO A 5 -13.32 7.10 -11.84
N PHE A 6 -14.62 7.38 -11.95
CA PHE A 6 -15.67 6.36 -11.86
C PHE A 6 -15.39 5.21 -12.85
N GLY A 7 -15.69 3.98 -12.47
CA GLY A 7 -15.64 2.86 -13.40
C GLY A 7 -15.43 1.49 -12.75
N PRO A 8 -15.42 0.43 -13.58
CA PRO A 8 -15.12 -0.91 -13.14
C PRO A 8 -13.62 -1.06 -12.80
N ALA A 9 -13.32 -1.94 -11.86
CA ALA A 9 -11.98 -2.40 -11.55
C ALA A 9 -11.99 -3.91 -11.25
N ILE A 10 -10.88 -4.56 -11.58
CA ILE A 10 -10.63 -5.95 -11.20
C ILE A 10 -10.00 -5.92 -9.81
N MET A 11 -10.72 -6.44 -8.82
CA MET A 11 -10.22 -6.61 -7.45
C MET A 11 -9.83 -8.06 -7.23
N GLY A 12 -8.69 -8.28 -6.59
CA GLY A 12 -8.12 -9.60 -6.36
C GLY A 12 -7.38 -10.19 -7.56
N ILE A 13 -6.89 -11.41 -7.38
CA ILE A 13 -6.07 -12.15 -8.35
C ILE A 13 -6.59 -13.59 -8.44
N ASP A 14 -6.68 -14.12 -9.66
CA ASP A 14 -7.01 -15.53 -9.88
C ASP A 14 -5.82 -16.43 -9.59
N LYS A 15 -6.08 -17.59 -8.98
CA LYS A 15 -5.04 -18.60 -8.72
C LYS A 15 -4.80 -19.43 -9.98
N ASP A 16 -3.53 -19.77 -10.24
CA ASP A 16 -3.19 -20.72 -11.30
C ASP A 16 -3.84 -22.09 -11.00
N PRO A 17 -4.67 -22.64 -11.89
CA PRO A 17 -5.31 -23.94 -11.68
C PRO A 17 -4.32 -25.08 -11.41
N ALA A 18 -3.04 -24.98 -11.81
CA ALA A 18 -2.01 -25.98 -11.53
C ALA A 18 -1.65 -26.10 -10.03
N GLU A 19 -1.83 -25.04 -9.22
CA GLU A 19 -1.55 -25.06 -7.79
C GLU A 19 -2.63 -25.78 -6.96
N ALA A 20 -3.86 -25.86 -7.47
CA ALA A 20 -4.94 -26.62 -6.81
C ALA A 20 -4.64 -28.13 -6.75
N THR A 21 -3.68 -28.61 -7.55
CA THR A 21 -3.30 -30.02 -7.69
C THR A 21 -1.91 -30.40 -7.17
N ALA A 22 -1.12 -29.45 -6.65
CA ALA A 22 0.27 -29.71 -6.26
C ALA A 22 0.38 -30.52 -4.95
N THR A 23 0.98 -31.71 -5.02
CA THR A 23 1.18 -32.65 -3.91
C THR A 23 2.13 -32.11 -2.83
N ARG A 24 1.80 -32.39 -1.56
CA ARG A 24 2.48 -31.95 -0.34
C ARG A 24 3.86 -32.63 -0.12
N GLU A 25 4.93 -32.13 -0.72
CA GLU A 25 6.30 -32.58 -0.34
C GLU A 25 7.08 -31.56 0.52
N SER A 26 7.46 -32.04 1.72
CA SER A 26 8.57 -31.74 2.66
C SER A 26 9.32 -30.39 2.73
N ALA A 27 8.97 -29.34 2.00
CA ALA A 27 9.51 -28.00 2.26
C ALA A 27 8.72 -27.33 3.39
N THR A 28 9.42 -26.78 4.40
CA THR A 28 8.77 -25.98 5.45
C THR A 28 8.03 -24.80 4.82
N LEU A 29 6.93 -24.35 5.44
CA LEU A 29 6.16 -23.18 4.97
C LEU A 29 7.07 -21.96 4.76
N TYR A 30 8.10 -21.81 5.60
CA TYR A 30 9.10 -20.74 5.48
C TYR A 30 9.99 -20.86 4.24
N GLN A 31 10.52 -22.06 3.96
CA GLN A 31 11.37 -22.29 2.78
C GLN A 31 10.60 -22.09 1.48
N ARG A 32 9.33 -22.52 1.45
CA ARG A 32 8.41 -22.28 0.33
C ARG A 32 8.15 -20.78 0.10
N ARG A 33 7.91 -20.04 1.19
CA ARG A 33 7.64 -18.59 1.16
C ARG A 33 8.84 -17.77 0.65
N MET A 34 10.06 -18.22 0.91
CA MET A 34 11.28 -17.49 0.55
C MET A 34 11.83 -17.85 -0.84
N SER A 35 11.44 -18.98 -1.44
CA SER A 35 11.97 -19.46 -2.72
C SER A 35 11.04 -19.23 -3.93
N MET A 36 9.81 -18.77 -3.71
CA MET A 36 8.83 -18.57 -4.77
C MET A 36 8.76 -17.10 -5.20
N PRO A 37 8.65 -16.81 -6.51
CA PRO A 37 8.27 -15.48 -6.99
C PRO A 37 6.95 -15.09 -6.34
N TRP A 38 6.93 -13.95 -5.65
CA TRP A 38 5.80 -13.46 -4.84
C TRP A 38 4.49 -13.31 -5.63
N SER A 39 4.56 -13.31 -6.95
CA SER A 39 3.44 -13.25 -7.88
C SER A 39 2.63 -14.54 -8.06
N LYS A 40 3.14 -15.71 -7.62
CA LYS A 40 2.51 -17.01 -7.94
C LYS A 40 1.49 -17.53 -6.92
N GLN A 41 1.48 -17.05 -5.67
CA GLN A 41 0.48 -17.44 -4.68
C GLN A 41 -0.34 -16.23 -4.26
N ALA A 42 -1.56 -16.11 -4.79
CA ALA A 42 -2.56 -15.29 -4.14
C ALA A 42 -2.90 -15.94 -2.78
N PHE A 43 -2.92 -15.18 -1.68
CA PHE A 43 -3.44 -15.68 -0.41
C PHE A 43 -4.91 -16.11 -0.55
N HIS A 44 -5.48 -16.82 0.42
CA HIS A 44 -6.83 -17.36 0.26
C HIS A 44 -7.89 -16.25 0.05
N ASP A 45 -7.67 -15.12 0.70
CA ASP A 45 -8.48 -13.91 0.72
C ASP A 45 -8.20 -12.93 -0.44
N GLU A 46 -7.17 -13.15 -1.24
CA GLU A 46 -6.84 -12.30 -2.39
C GLU A 46 -7.56 -12.70 -3.68
N GLY A 47 -8.31 -13.80 -3.69
CA GLY A 47 -9.03 -14.28 -4.86
C GLY A 47 -10.44 -14.78 -4.54
N PRO A 48 -11.24 -15.11 -5.56
CA PRO A 48 -10.92 -14.95 -6.99
C PRO A 48 -10.97 -13.48 -7.43
N ALA A 49 -10.38 -13.20 -8.59
CA ALA A 49 -10.51 -11.90 -9.21
C ALA A 49 -12.00 -11.65 -9.54
N HIS A 50 -12.51 -10.48 -9.17
CA HIS A 50 -13.90 -10.13 -9.40
C HIS A 50 -14.05 -8.65 -9.73
N TRP A 51 -15.11 -8.33 -10.47
CA TRP A 51 -15.41 -6.95 -10.83
C TRP A 51 -16.06 -6.20 -9.67
N VAL A 52 -15.52 -5.03 -9.37
CA VAL A 52 -16.13 -4.03 -8.50
C VAL A 52 -16.33 -2.74 -9.29
N VAL A 53 -17.46 -2.08 -9.09
CA VAL A 53 -17.74 -0.76 -9.67
C VAL A 53 -17.59 0.27 -8.58
N LEU A 54 -16.68 1.22 -8.76
CA LEU A 54 -16.42 2.27 -7.79
C LEU A 54 -16.76 3.64 -8.38
N ASP A 55 -17.30 4.50 -7.52
CA ASP A 55 -17.47 5.92 -7.82
C ASP A 55 -16.12 6.62 -8.09
N GLY A 56 -16.19 7.83 -8.65
CA GLY A 56 -15.01 8.68 -8.74
C GLY A 56 -14.61 9.18 -7.36
N PHE A 57 -13.34 9.05 -6.98
CA PHE A 57 -12.86 9.47 -5.67
C PHE A 57 -11.49 10.15 -5.76
N PHE A 58 -11.15 10.87 -4.70
CA PHE A 58 -9.81 11.41 -4.50
C PHE A 58 -9.08 10.61 -3.43
N ILE A 59 -7.80 10.34 -3.68
CA ILE A 59 -6.90 9.67 -2.75
C ILE A 59 -5.60 10.47 -2.66
N ASP A 60 -4.90 10.43 -1.53
CA ASP A 60 -3.64 11.14 -1.38
C ASP A 60 -2.56 10.53 -2.30
N LYS A 61 -1.68 11.39 -2.85
CA LYS A 61 -0.59 10.95 -3.74
C LYS A 61 0.56 10.28 -3.00
N PHE A 62 0.66 10.60 -1.72
CA PHE A 62 1.74 10.27 -0.81
C PHE A 62 1.10 9.84 0.51
N GLU A 63 1.78 9.01 1.29
CA GLU A 63 1.40 8.76 2.67
C GLU A 63 1.45 10.05 3.51
N VAL A 64 0.79 10.02 4.66
CA VAL A 64 0.82 11.14 5.59
C VAL A 64 2.24 11.30 6.15
N SER A 65 2.86 12.44 5.90
CA SER A 65 4.21 12.73 6.41
C SER A 65 4.21 13.02 7.91
N ASN A 66 5.35 12.80 8.58
CA ASN A 66 5.57 13.24 9.96
C ASN A 66 5.31 14.74 10.13
N SER A 67 5.71 15.57 9.16
CA SER A 67 5.50 17.02 9.22
C SER A 67 4.01 17.41 9.22
N ASP A 68 3.16 16.66 8.52
CA ASP A 68 1.72 16.90 8.48
C ASP A 68 1.01 16.34 9.71
N PHE A 69 1.42 15.16 10.17
CA PHE A 69 0.89 14.59 11.41
C PHE A 69 1.27 15.44 12.64
N ALA A 70 2.46 16.05 12.66
CA ALA A 70 2.87 16.98 13.71
C ALA A 70 1.96 18.21 13.80
N LYS A 71 1.45 18.72 12.67
CA LYS A 71 0.46 19.83 12.66
C LYS A 71 -0.85 19.39 13.30
N PHE A 72 -1.34 18.20 12.94
CA PHE A 72 -2.52 17.59 13.56
C PHE A 72 -2.35 17.44 15.07
N MET A 73 -1.21 16.89 15.53
CA MET A 73 -0.91 16.76 16.96
C MET A 73 -0.95 18.10 17.67
N LYS A 74 -0.29 19.11 17.11
CA LYS A 74 -0.23 20.46 17.69
C LYS A 74 -1.61 21.12 17.77
N GLU A 75 -2.41 21.02 16.73
CA GLU A 75 -3.71 21.71 16.65
C GLU A 75 -4.83 21.01 17.41
N LYS A 76 -4.77 19.68 17.52
CA LYS A 76 -5.79 18.88 18.21
C LYS A 76 -5.38 18.40 19.60
N GLY A 77 -4.13 18.67 20.02
CA GLY A 77 -3.59 18.13 21.26
C GLY A 77 -3.51 16.60 21.23
N HIS A 78 -3.34 16.00 20.04
CA HIS A 78 -3.27 14.56 19.88
C HIS A 78 -1.92 14.03 20.41
N PRO A 79 -1.89 12.94 21.19
CA PRO A 79 -0.64 12.34 21.65
C PRO A 79 0.20 11.85 20.47
N GLY A 80 1.53 11.80 20.65
CA GLY A 80 2.42 11.21 19.67
C GLY A 80 2.15 9.71 19.49
N PRO A 81 2.21 9.19 18.25
CA PRO A 81 2.07 7.76 18.00
C PRO A 81 3.30 6.99 18.51
N ALA A 82 3.26 5.65 18.42
CA ALA A 82 4.42 4.85 18.73
C ALA A 82 5.61 5.24 17.82
N TYR A 83 6.83 5.16 18.34
CA TYR A 83 8.08 5.46 17.62
C TYR A 83 8.26 6.91 17.16
N TRP A 84 7.45 7.86 17.64
CA TRP A 84 7.55 9.28 17.29
C TRP A 84 8.93 9.90 17.56
N ASP A 85 9.60 9.44 18.62
CA ASP A 85 10.93 9.92 19.01
C ASP A 85 12.09 9.12 18.38
N ASP A 86 11.81 8.13 17.51
CA ASP A 86 12.87 7.34 16.85
C ASP A 86 13.51 8.16 15.71
N PRO A 87 14.81 8.51 15.80
CA PRO A 87 15.50 9.35 14.81
C PRO A 87 15.58 8.73 13.41
N ARG A 88 15.33 7.41 13.28
CA ARG A 88 15.31 6.72 11.99
C ARG A 88 13.98 6.91 11.24
N LEU A 89 12.91 7.23 11.97
CA LEU A 89 11.53 7.20 11.49
C LEU A 89 10.81 8.56 11.58
N ASN A 90 11.44 9.57 12.20
CA ASN A 90 10.80 10.84 12.53
C ASN A 90 11.21 12.02 11.63
N LYS A 91 11.85 11.78 10.48
CA LYS A 91 12.22 12.88 9.58
C LYS A 91 10.95 13.53 9.00
N PRO A 92 10.92 14.87 8.79
CA PRO A 92 9.70 15.57 8.38
C PRO A 92 8.99 15.00 7.14
N ASN A 93 9.75 14.54 6.14
CA ASN A 93 9.23 14.03 4.87
C ASN A 93 9.09 12.49 4.83
N GLN A 94 9.33 11.77 5.94
CA GLN A 94 9.04 10.34 6.04
C GLN A 94 7.56 10.12 6.38
N PRO A 95 6.98 8.97 6.01
CA PRO A 95 5.63 8.60 6.45
C PRO A 95 5.59 8.49 7.96
N VAL A 96 4.49 8.97 8.57
CA VAL A 96 4.23 8.73 9.98
C VAL A 96 3.99 7.25 10.22
N VAL A 97 4.60 6.70 11.27
CA VAL A 97 4.50 5.30 11.66
C VAL A 97 3.98 5.17 13.08
N GLY A 98 3.63 3.94 13.49
CA GLY A 98 3.14 3.67 14.84
C GLY A 98 1.76 4.26 15.14
N VAL A 99 1.05 4.70 14.10
CA VAL A 99 -0.34 5.14 14.16
C VAL A 99 -1.26 3.93 14.16
N ASN A 100 -2.26 3.92 15.04
CA ASN A 100 -3.32 2.92 14.97
C ASN A 100 -4.43 3.38 14.01
N TRP A 101 -5.41 2.50 13.75
CA TRP A 101 -6.51 2.80 12.83
C TRP A 101 -7.36 4.01 13.26
N PHE A 102 -7.59 4.19 14.56
CA PHE A 102 -8.35 5.32 15.09
C PHE A 102 -7.60 6.63 14.91
N ASP A 103 -6.28 6.65 15.12
CA ASP A 103 -5.44 7.83 14.89
C ASP A 103 -5.46 8.23 13.42
N ALA A 104 -5.34 7.24 12.51
CA ALA A 104 -5.40 7.47 11.07
C ALA A 104 -6.76 8.05 10.64
N LYS A 105 -7.86 7.47 11.15
CA LYS A 105 -9.21 8.00 10.93
C LYS A 105 -9.38 9.42 11.45
N ALA A 106 -8.93 9.71 12.68
CA ALA A 106 -9.01 11.03 13.27
C ALA A 106 -8.21 12.07 12.48
N TYR A 107 -7.02 11.70 11.97
CA TYR A 107 -6.24 12.54 11.09
C TYR A 107 -6.97 12.84 9.78
N CYS A 108 -7.55 11.82 9.13
CA CYS A 108 -8.35 12.02 7.92
C CYS A 108 -9.52 12.99 8.17
N GLU A 109 -10.27 12.80 9.26
CA GLU A 109 -11.39 13.67 9.63
C GLU A 109 -10.94 15.11 9.90
N TYR A 110 -9.80 15.29 10.59
CA TYR A 110 -9.18 16.60 10.79
C TYR A 110 -8.88 17.31 9.46
N LYS A 111 -8.47 16.58 8.42
CA LYS A 111 -8.23 17.12 7.08
C LYS A 111 -9.49 17.25 6.23
N GLY A 112 -10.68 16.91 6.75
CA GLY A 112 -11.92 16.86 5.98
C GLY A 112 -11.95 15.73 4.94
N LYS A 113 -11.24 14.63 5.21
CA LYS A 113 -11.11 13.45 4.36
C LYS A 113 -11.64 12.21 5.09
N ARG A 114 -11.43 11.03 4.49
CA ARG A 114 -11.67 9.72 5.09
C ARG A 114 -10.57 8.74 4.69
N LEU A 115 -10.51 7.61 5.37
CA LEU A 115 -9.71 6.46 4.90
C LEU A 115 -10.33 5.90 3.60
N PRO A 116 -9.49 5.39 2.68
CA PRO A 116 -9.99 4.65 1.52
C PRO A 116 -10.60 3.31 1.98
N THR A 117 -11.54 2.80 1.21
CA THR A 117 -11.90 1.38 1.29
C THR A 117 -10.78 0.53 0.66
N GLU A 118 -10.77 -0.77 0.95
CA GLU A 118 -9.81 -1.70 0.35
C GLU A 118 -9.90 -1.69 -1.18
N ALA A 119 -11.12 -1.76 -1.74
CA ALA A 119 -11.36 -1.72 -3.17
C ALA A 119 -10.87 -0.41 -3.82
N GLU A 120 -11.05 0.74 -3.14
CA GLU A 120 -10.52 2.02 -3.61
C GLU A 120 -8.99 2.04 -3.59
N TRP A 121 -8.37 1.51 -2.54
CA TRP A 121 -6.92 1.45 -2.41
C TRP A 121 -6.31 0.55 -3.50
N GLU A 122 -6.86 -0.66 -3.70
CA GLU A 122 -6.39 -1.58 -4.73
C GLU A 122 -6.58 -1.00 -6.14
N ARG A 123 -7.73 -0.41 -6.43
CA ARG A 123 -7.97 0.26 -7.72
C ARG A 123 -6.96 1.39 -7.96
N ALA A 124 -6.69 2.20 -6.93
CA ALA A 124 -5.73 3.30 -7.04
C ALA A 124 -4.29 2.83 -7.22
N ALA A 125 -3.95 1.65 -6.67
CA ALA A 125 -2.65 1.01 -6.83
C ALA A 125 -2.48 0.40 -8.23
N ARG A 126 -3.45 -0.40 -8.68
CA ARG A 126 -3.31 -1.27 -9.86
C ARG A 126 -3.73 -0.62 -11.17
N GLY A 127 -4.48 0.48 -11.11
CA GLY A 127 -5.06 1.11 -12.30
C GLY A 127 -6.23 0.33 -12.90
N PRO A 128 -6.83 0.83 -13.99
CA PRO A 128 -7.98 0.19 -14.63
C PRO A 128 -7.62 -1.14 -15.32
N GLU A 129 -6.37 -1.34 -15.72
CA GLU A 129 -5.87 -2.58 -16.32
C GLU A 129 -5.56 -3.69 -15.29
N GLY A 130 -5.61 -3.38 -13.99
CA GLY A 130 -5.41 -4.38 -12.94
C GLY A 130 -3.97 -4.92 -12.88
N PHE A 131 -2.97 -4.05 -12.99
CA PHE A 131 -1.56 -4.47 -12.96
C PHE A 131 -1.18 -5.23 -11.69
N GLN A 132 -0.20 -6.12 -11.81
CA GLN A 132 0.31 -6.89 -10.68
C GLN A 132 1.05 -6.02 -9.65
N TYR A 133 1.81 -5.05 -10.14
CA TYR A 133 2.48 -4.03 -9.33
C TYR A 133 1.99 -2.64 -9.76
N PRO A 134 2.12 -1.60 -8.92
CA PRO A 134 1.67 -0.25 -9.29
C PRO A 134 2.28 0.26 -10.60
N TRP A 135 3.51 -0.16 -10.91
CA TRP A 135 4.24 0.25 -12.12
C TRP A 135 4.12 -0.72 -13.30
N GLY A 136 3.33 -1.80 -13.20
CA GLY A 136 3.14 -2.77 -14.28
C GLY A 136 3.19 -4.22 -13.81
N ASN A 137 3.39 -5.15 -14.75
CA ASN A 137 3.32 -6.59 -14.46
C ASN A 137 4.68 -7.23 -14.16
N GLU A 138 5.78 -6.51 -14.39
CA GLU A 138 7.12 -7.01 -14.13
C GLU A 138 7.62 -6.49 -12.78
N PHE A 139 8.16 -7.40 -11.98
CA PHE A 139 8.76 -7.05 -10.70
C PHE A 139 10.05 -6.26 -10.90
N ASP A 140 10.19 -5.15 -10.18
CA ASP A 140 11.40 -4.35 -10.17
C ASP A 140 11.83 -4.08 -8.71
N PRO A 141 12.96 -4.63 -8.25
CA PRO A 141 13.41 -4.46 -6.87
C PRO A 141 13.80 -3.01 -6.52
N ALA A 142 14.01 -2.14 -7.51
CA ALA A 142 14.32 -0.73 -7.29
C ALA A 142 13.06 0.13 -7.02
N LYS A 143 11.86 -0.42 -7.26
CA LYS A 143 10.59 0.33 -7.22
C LYS A 143 9.79 0.14 -5.93
N ALA A 144 10.33 -0.55 -4.94
CA ALA A 144 9.71 -0.65 -3.62
C ALA A 144 10.76 -0.75 -2.51
N ASN A 145 10.42 -0.27 -1.32
CA ASN A 145 11.21 -0.48 -0.11
C ASN A 145 10.67 -1.72 0.61
N TYR A 146 11.33 -2.88 0.53
CA TYR A 146 10.83 -4.13 1.10
C TYR A 146 11.99 -5.03 1.55
N GLY A 147 11.71 -6.01 2.41
CA GLY A 147 12.68 -7.06 2.73
C GLY A 147 13.99 -6.58 3.36
N LYS A 148 13.98 -5.42 4.05
CA LYS A 148 15.18 -4.74 4.60
C LYS A 148 16.19 -4.26 3.55
N ASN A 149 15.75 -3.98 2.32
CA ASN A 149 16.61 -3.32 1.32
C ASN A 149 16.99 -1.88 1.74
N HIS A 150 16.20 -1.24 2.62
CA HIS A 150 16.58 -0.04 3.36
C HIS A 150 16.45 -0.25 4.88
N GLU A 151 17.20 0.55 5.65
CA GLU A 151 17.21 0.49 7.11
C GLU A 151 15.94 1.06 7.77
N ALA A 152 15.20 1.91 7.05
CA ALA A 152 14.03 2.63 7.55
C ALA A 152 13.08 3.00 6.40
N THR A 153 11.98 3.69 6.74
CA THR A 153 11.07 4.28 5.76
C THR A 153 11.78 5.34 4.91
N LEU A 154 11.33 5.49 3.67
CA LEU A 154 11.86 6.48 2.73
C LEU A 154 11.01 7.76 2.76
N PRO A 155 11.50 8.87 2.19
CA PRO A 155 10.66 10.04 1.98
C PRO A 155 9.42 9.71 1.14
N VAL A 156 8.26 10.25 1.50
CA VAL A 156 6.96 9.89 0.88
C VAL A 156 6.86 10.23 -0.61
N ASP A 157 7.72 11.12 -1.12
CA ASP A 157 7.80 11.55 -2.51
C ASP A 157 8.96 10.90 -3.29
N SER A 158 9.63 9.90 -2.70
CA SER A 158 10.69 9.15 -3.36
C SER A 158 10.13 8.13 -4.38
N MET A 159 11.03 7.52 -5.16
CA MET A 159 10.71 6.49 -6.18
C MET A 159 9.58 6.89 -7.16
N PRO A 160 9.65 8.07 -7.82
CA PRO A 160 8.58 8.52 -8.74
C PRO A 160 8.30 7.55 -9.90
N GLU A 161 9.29 6.77 -10.33
CA GLU A 161 9.17 5.72 -11.34
C GLU A 161 8.40 4.47 -10.89
N ALA A 162 8.10 4.37 -9.60
CA ALA A 162 7.27 3.34 -8.98
C ALA A 162 5.80 3.75 -8.81
N ALA A 163 5.44 4.98 -9.23
CA ALA A 163 4.11 5.49 -9.04
C ALA A 163 3.06 4.64 -9.77
N SER A 164 1.87 4.55 -9.18
CA SER A 164 0.72 3.89 -9.80
C SER A 164 0.28 4.60 -11.10
N PRO A 165 -0.65 4.03 -11.89
CA PRO A 165 -1.16 4.68 -13.11
C PRO A 165 -1.85 6.03 -12.85
N TYR A 166 -2.27 6.29 -11.61
CA TYR A 166 -2.84 7.57 -11.17
C TYR A 166 -1.83 8.49 -10.48
N GLY A 167 -0.54 8.12 -10.46
CA GLY A 167 0.55 8.90 -9.87
C GLY A 167 0.63 8.86 -8.35
N LEU A 168 0.21 7.74 -7.73
CA LEU A 168 0.37 7.52 -6.29
C LEU A 168 1.70 6.83 -6.01
N HIS A 169 2.46 7.34 -5.04
CA HIS A 169 3.74 6.78 -4.63
C HIS A 169 3.54 5.71 -3.55
N HIS A 170 4.54 4.84 -3.40
CA HIS A 170 4.64 3.86 -2.31
C HIS A 170 3.39 3.01 -2.07
N MET A 171 2.60 2.76 -3.13
CA MET A 171 1.51 1.78 -3.07
C MET A 171 2.02 0.34 -2.91
N ALA A 172 3.33 0.12 -3.11
CA ALA A 172 4.05 -1.09 -2.72
C ALA A 172 5.31 -0.70 -1.91
N GLY A 173 5.52 -1.36 -0.76
CA GLY A 173 6.60 -1.10 0.20
C GLY A 173 6.38 -1.81 1.52
#